data_AF-A0A087T294-F1
#
_entry.id   AF-A0A087T294-F1
#
_cell.length_a   1.000
_cell.length_b   1.000
_cell.length_c   1.000
_cell.angle_alpha   90.00
_cell.angle_beta   90.00
_cell.angle_gamma   90.00
#
_symmetry.space_group_name_H-M   'P 1'
#
loop_
_entity.id
_entity.type
_entity.pdbx_description
1 polymer ?
#
loop_
_entity_poly.entity_id
_entity_poly.type
_entity_poly.pdbx_seq_one_letter_code
_entity_poly.pdbx_strand_id
1 'polypeptide(L)'
;MDPEQSTSTKNIKKIVYKKYNESYISISFTWNGGEMDPQPQCVVCGELLSNQSMKPPFLKRHLEYKHTNLKNKSEEYLKRKLSEFKNSKQVMKRFVTSCEKALEAIIQ
;
A
#
# COMPACT_ATOMS: atom_id res chain seq x y z
N MET A 1 46.16 -32.84 14.42
CA MET A 1 45.54 -32.53 13.13
C MET A 1 44.11 -32.11 13.42
N ASP A 2 43.92 -30.85 13.78
CA ASP A 2 42.60 -30.23 13.80
C ASP A 2 42.21 -29.86 12.36
N PRO A 3 40.97 -30.12 11.91
CA PRO A 3 40.44 -29.42 10.76
C PRO A 3 39.69 -28.18 11.23
N GLU A 4 40.26 -27.02 10.91
CA GLU A 4 39.51 -25.79 10.72
C GLU A 4 38.31 -26.07 9.78
N GLN A 5 37.13 -25.60 10.15
CA GLN A 5 36.11 -25.31 9.15
C GLN A 5 35.37 -24.01 9.48
N SER A 6 35.98 -22.96 8.92
CA SER A 6 35.36 -21.73 8.44
C SER A 6 33.88 -21.89 8.10
N THR A 7 33.01 -21.12 8.75
CA THR A 7 31.66 -20.88 8.24
C THR A 7 31.44 -19.39 8.08
N SER A 8 31.40 -19.02 6.81
CA SER A 8 31.21 -17.69 6.24
C SER A 8 29.98 -16.99 6.81
N THR A 9 30.20 -15.81 7.39
CA THR A 9 29.17 -14.88 7.88
C THR A 9 28.29 -14.43 6.72
N LYS A 10 27.09 -15.00 6.59
CA LYS A 10 26.06 -14.48 5.69
C LYS A 10 25.56 -13.13 6.23
N ASN A 11 26.09 -12.04 5.68
CA ASN A 11 25.59 -10.68 5.93
C ASN A 11 24.15 -10.55 5.42
N ILE A 12 23.17 -10.83 6.27
CA ILE A 12 21.76 -10.53 6.00
C ILE A 12 21.62 -9.01 6.02
N LYS A 13 21.52 -8.40 4.82
CA LYS A 13 21.18 -6.98 4.70
C LYS A 13 19.85 -6.76 5.42
N LYS A 14 19.88 -6.04 6.54
CA LYS A 14 18.68 -5.67 7.31
C LYS A 14 17.75 -4.88 6.39
N ILE A 15 16.66 -5.50 5.92
CA ILE A 15 15.64 -4.82 5.12
C ILE A 15 14.92 -3.86 6.06
N VAL A 16 15.27 -2.58 5.96
CA VAL A 16 14.59 -1.51 6.71
C VAL A 16 13.38 -1.08 5.88
N TYR A 17 12.20 -1.58 6.24
CA TYR A 17 10.95 -1.13 5.65
C TYR A 17 10.52 0.19 6.30
N LYS A 18 10.02 1.11 5.49
CA LYS A 18 9.54 2.41 5.99
C LYS A 18 8.07 2.27 6.39
N LYS A 19 7.76 2.51 7.66
CA LYS A 19 6.38 2.50 8.18
C LYS A 19 5.56 3.63 7.53
N TYR A 20 4.29 3.35 7.28
CA TYR A 20 3.33 4.38 6.86
C TYR A 20 3.12 5.40 7.99
N ASN A 21 2.98 6.67 7.62
CA ASN A 21 2.65 7.74 8.55
C ASN A 21 1.31 8.36 8.15
N GLU A 22 0.40 8.53 9.09
CA GLU A 22 -0.95 9.07 8.83
C GLU A 22 -0.94 10.50 8.27
N SER A 23 0.12 11.28 8.49
CA SER A 23 0.30 12.57 7.81
C SER A 23 0.30 12.44 6.28
N TYR A 24 0.53 11.24 5.74
CA TYR A 24 0.49 10.98 4.30
C TYR A 24 -0.95 10.95 3.73
N ILE A 25 -1.97 11.04 4.59
CA ILE A 25 -3.35 11.34 4.15
C ILE A 25 -3.41 12.70 3.43
N SER A 26 -2.60 13.67 3.85
CA SER A 26 -2.48 15.00 3.20
C SER A 26 -1.98 14.94 1.75
N ILE A 27 -1.48 13.78 1.30
CA ILE A 27 -0.99 13.54 -0.06
C ILE A 27 -1.78 12.41 -0.75
N SER A 28 -3.03 12.13 -0.36
CA SER A 28 -3.90 11.15 -1.04
C SER A 28 -3.35 9.72 -1.14
N PHE A 29 -2.55 9.30 -0.16
CA PHE A 29 -2.09 7.91 -0.08
C PHE A 29 -2.61 7.22 1.16
N THR A 30 -2.98 5.95 0.99
CA THR A 30 -3.12 4.99 2.07
C THR A 30 -2.01 3.93 1.93
N TRP A 31 -2.09 2.85 2.69
CA TRP A 31 -1.18 1.73 2.55
C TRP A 31 -1.97 0.42 2.46
N ASN A 32 -1.30 -0.59 1.91
CA ASN A 32 -1.77 -1.96 1.84
C ASN A 32 -0.60 -2.91 2.15
N GLY A 33 -0.87 -4.22 2.23
CA GLY A 33 0.14 -5.23 2.53
C GLY A 33 0.27 -5.51 4.03
N GLY A 34 1.29 -6.28 4.41
CA GLY A 34 1.57 -6.63 5.80
C GLY A 34 2.35 -5.55 6.52
N GLU A 35 2.35 -5.58 7.86
CA GLU A 35 3.09 -4.62 8.70
C GLU A 35 4.59 -4.56 8.40
N MET A 36 5.15 -5.70 7.93
CA MET A 36 6.56 -5.88 7.58
C MET A 36 6.93 -5.36 6.19
N ASP A 37 5.94 -5.11 5.32
CA ASP A 37 6.16 -4.53 3.99
C ASP A 37 4.95 -3.70 3.56
N PRO A 38 4.72 -2.54 4.20
CA PRO A 38 3.61 -1.69 3.83
C PRO A 38 3.89 -1.06 2.46
N GLN A 39 2.96 -1.23 1.53
CA GLN A 39 3.00 -0.66 0.20
C GLN A 39 2.10 0.57 0.13
N PRO A 40 2.61 1.74 -0.30
CA PRO A 40 1.75 2.90 -0.51
C PRO A 40 0.74 2.61 -1.61
N GLN A 41 -0.52 2.95 -1.37
CA GLN A 41 -1.59 2.84 -2.35
C GLN A 41 -2.22 4.19 -2.64
N CYS A 42 -2.27 4.57 -3.91
CA CYS A 42 -2.94 5.80 -4.34
C CYS A 42 -4.46 5.65 -4.19
N VAL A 43 -5.12 6.59 -3.50
CA VAL A 43 -6.59 6.53 -3.31
C VAL A 43 -7.38 6.97 -4.54
N VAL A 44 -6.69 7.52 -5.54
CA VAL A 44 -7.30 8.09 -6.75
C VAL A 44 -7.39 7.04 -7.85
N CYS A 45 -6.30 6.32 -8.11
CA CYS A 45 -6.21 5.29 -9.15
C CYS A 45 -6.10 3.87 -8.60
N GLY A 46 -5.91 3.68 -7.29
CA GLY A 46 -5.76 2.36 -6.67
C GLY A 46 -4.38 1.72 -6.85
N GLU A 47 -3.44 2.36 -7.56
CA GLU A 47 -2.11 1.82 -7.83
C GLU A 47 -1.31 1.56 -6.55
N LEU A 48 -0.74 0.35 -6.45
CA LEU A 48 0.19 -0.03 -5.39
C LEU A 48 1.62 0.30 -5.83
N LEU A 49 2.33 1.05 -5.00
CA LEU A 49 3.72 1.42 -5.21
C LEU A 49 4.64 0.55 -4.33
N SER A 50 5.93 0.52 -4.65
CA SER A 50 6.93 -0.14 -3.81
C SER A 50 7.10 0.59 -2.46
N ASN A 51 7.51 -0.13 -1.41
CA ASN A 51 7.84 0.49 -0.11
C ASN A 51 8.89 1.61 -0.22
N GLN A 52 9.82 1.52 -1.16
CA GLN A 52 10.80 2.57 -1.43
C GLN A 52 10.15 3.92 -1.79
N SER A 53 8.95 3.88 -2.38
CA SER A 53 8.16 5.05 -2.74
C SER A 53 7.39 5.65 -1.56
N MET A 54 7.44 5.06 -0.36
CA MET A 54 6.76 5.56 0.85
C MET A 54 7.27 6.94 1.31
N LYS A 55 8.37 7.45 0.73
CA LYS A 55 8.86 8.80 1.04
C LYS A 55 7.92 9.84 0.42
N PRO A 56 7.52 10.90 1.16
CA PRO A 56 6.59 11.91 0.66
C PRO A 56 6.93 12.52 -0.70
N PRO A 57 8.21 12.80 -1.06
CA PRO A 57 8.53 13.33 -2.39
C PRO A 57 8.13 12.39 -3.54
N PHE A 58 8.24 11.07 -3.36
CA PHE A 58 7.86 10.11 -4.40
C PHE A 58 6.35 10.01 -4.56
N LEU A 59 5.62 10.05 -3.44
CA LEU A 59 4.15 10.08 -3.41
C LEU A 59 3.60 11.36 -4.06
N LYS A 60 4.17 12.53 -3.71
CA LYS A 60 3.83 13.81 -4.36
C LYS A 60 4.08 13.77 -5.87
N ARG A 61 5.25 13.27 -6.28
CA ARG A 61 5.61 13.11 -7.68
C ARG A 61 4.62 12.23 -8.45
N HIS A 62 4.15 11.14 -7.85
CA HIS A 62 3.10 10.30 -8.45
C HIS A 62 1.84 11.11 -8.72
N LEU A 63 1.35 11.88 -7.73
CA LEU A 63 0.18 12.74 -7.91
C LEU A 63 0.41 13.80 -8.99
N GLU A 64 1.56 14.46 -8.99
CA GLU A 64 1.86 15.53 -9.94
C GLU A 64 1.89 15.04 -11.39
N TYR A 65 2.40 13.84 -11.65
CA TYR A 65 2.46 13.29 -13.01
C TYR A 65 1.19 12.57 -13.44
N LYS A 66 0.60 11.73 -12.58
CA LYS A 66 -0.58 10.92 -12.95
C LYS A 66 -1.91 11.63 -12.70
N HIS A 67 -1.92 12.60 -11.79
CA HIS A 67 -3.12 13.26 -11.30
C HIS A 67 -2.93 14.77 -11.20
N THR A 68 -2.53 15.40 -12.31
CA THR A 68 -2.26 16.85 -12.42
C THR A 68 -3.42 17.71 -11.89
N ASN A 69 -4.66 17.22 -12.03
CA ASN A 69 -5.89 17.83 -11.54
C ASN A 69 -6.00 17.91 -10.00
N LEU A 70 -5.13 17.21 -9.26
CA LEU A 70 -5.13 17.15 -7.80
C LEU A 70 -4.11 18.07 -7.13
N LYS A 71 -3.20 18.67 -7.89
CA LYS A 71 -2.07 19.47 -7.38
C LYS A 71 -2.48 20.59 -6.39
N ASN A 72 -3.65 21.18 -6.60
CA ASN A 72 -4.13 22.33 -5.81
C ASN A 72 -5.46 22.05 -5.08
N LYS A 73 -5.78 20.78 -4.81
CA LYS A 73 -7.02 20.42 -4.09
C LYS A 73 -6.83 20.57 -2.58
N SER A 74 -7.90 20.95 -1.88
CA SER A 74 -7.90 21.10 -0.42
C SER A 74 -7.73 19.76 0.27
N GLU A 75 -7.22 19.77 1.50
CA GLU A 75 -7.10 18.57 2.34
C GLU A 75 -8.45 17.87 2.53
N GLU A 76 -9.54 18.63 2.66
CA GLU A 76 -10.91 18.10 2.77
C GLU A 76 -11.30 17.26 1.54
N TYR A 77 -10.94 17.72 0.33
CA TYR A 77 -11.16 16.95 -0.89
C TYR A 77 -10.42 15.61 -0.84
N LEU A 78 -9.17 15.60 -0.36
CA LEU A 78 -8.35 14.39 -0.26
C LEU A 78 -8.92 13.42 0.80
N LYS A 79 -9.36 13.93 1.95
CA LYS A 79 -10.05 13.15 2.99
C LYS A 79 -11.32 12.50 2.47
N ARG A 80 -12.14 13.24 1.71
CA ARG A 80 -13.34 12.68 1.07
C ARG A 80 -12.98 11.56 0.09
N LYS A 81 -11.96 11.76 -0.75
CA LYS A 81 -11.49 10.71 -1.68
C LYS A 81 -10.99 9.47 -0.95
N LEU A 82 -10.28 9.63 0.17
CA LEU A 82 -9.86 8.51 1.01
C LEU A 82 -11.07 7.74 1.58
N SER A 83 -12.11 8.44 2.02
CA SER A 83 -13.35 7.82 2.52
C SER A 83 -14.06 7.03 1.41
N GLU A 84 -14.25 7.64 0.24
CA GLU A 84 -14.82 6.98 -0.94
C GLU A 84 -14.04 5.72 -1.31
N PHE A 85 -12.71 5.80 -1.31
CA PHE A 85 -11.83 4.68 -1.62
C PHE A 85 -11.97 3.53 -0.61
N LYS A 86 -11.99 3.84 0.70
CA LYS A 86 -12.20 2.83 1.76
C LYS A 86 -13.57 2.16 1.63
N ASN A 87 -14.61 2.93 1.35
CA ASN A 87 -15.96 2.40 1.16
C ASN A 87 -16.03 1.48 -0.06
N SER A 88 -15.43 1.89 -1.18
CA SER A 88 -15.36 1.08 -2.41
C SER A 88 -14.65 -0.27 -2.15
N LYS A 89 -13.51 -0.25 -1.46
CA LYS A 89 -12.82 -1.47 -1.03
C LYS A 89 -13.70 -2.38 -0.17
N GLN A 90 -14.45 -1.81 0.77
CA GLN A 90 -15.31 -2.59 1.66
C GLN A 90 -16.45 -3.25 0.88
N VAL A 91 -17.11 -2.50 -0.02
CA VAL A 91 -18.18 -3.03 -0.87
C VAL A 91 -17.65 -4.16 -1.75
N MET A 92 -16.51 -3.95 -2.42
CA MET A 92 -15.88 -4.97 -3.25
C MET A 92 -15.53 -6.23 -2.45
N LYS A 93 -14.96 -6.08 -1.25
CA LYS A 93 -14.67 -7.21 -0.37
C LYS A 93 -15.91 -8.02 -0.02
N ARG A 94 -17.01 -7.33 0.35
CA ARG A 94 -18.29 -8.00 0.67
C ARG A 94 -18.84 -8.75 -0.53
N PHE A 95 -18.78 -8.14 -1.71
CA PHE A 95 -19.23 -8.77 -2.95
C PHE A 95 -18.45 -10.05 -3.24
N VAL A 96 -17.12 -10.01 -3.21
CA VAL A 96 -16.25 -11.18 -3.43
C VAL A 96 -16.58 -12.30 -2.43
N THR A 97 -16.66 -11.99 -1.13
CA THR A 97 -17.04 -12.97 -0.11
C THR A 97 -18.42 -13.56 -0.33
N SER A 98 -19.38 -12.78 -0.84
CA SER A 98 -20.71 -13.28 -1.18
C SER A 98 -20.66 -14.23 -2.37
N CYS A 99 -19.88 -13.91 -3.41
CA CYS A 99 -19.69 -14.76 -4.58
C CYS A 99 -19.00 -16.08 -4.22
N GLU A 100 -17.96 -16.04 -3.38
CA GLU A 100 -17.26 -17.23 -2.89
C GLU A 100 -18.23 -18.20 -2.20
N LYS A 101 -19.04 -17.70 -1.25
CA LYS A 101 -20.06 -18.51 -0.57
C LYS A 101 -21.11 -19.07 -1.52
N ALA A 102 -21.55 -18.27 -2.50
CA ALA A 102 -22.52 -18.73 -3.48
C ALA A 102 -21.93 -19.83 -4.37
N LEU A 103 -20.65 -19.71 -4.76
CA LEU A 103 -19.94 -20.72 -5.54
C LEU A 103 -19.75 -22.01 -4.75
N GLU A 104 -19.36 -21.92 -3.48
CA GLU A 104 -19.21 -23.09 -2.59
C GLU A 104 -20.54 -23.85 -2.44
N ALA A 105 -21.66 -23.14 -2.31
CA ALA A 105 -22.99 -23.74 -2.20
C ALA A 105 -23.49 -24.43 -3.49
N ILE A 106 -22.91 -24.11 -4.66
CA ILE A 106 -23.24 -24.78 -5.94
C ILE A 106 -22.45 -26.09 -6.10
N ILE A 107 -21.32 -26.23 -5.41
CA ILE A 107 -20.40 -27.37 -5.53
C ILE A 107 -20.74 -28.47 -4.48
N GLN A 108 -21.62 -28.19 -3.52
CA GLN A 108 -22.16 -29.14 -2.53
C GLN A 108 -23.47 -29.76 -2.97
#